data_AF-A0AA87IHK8-F1
#
_entry.id   AF-A0AA87IHK8-F1
#
_cell.length_a   1.000
_cell.length_b   1.000
_cell.length_c   1.000
_cell.angle_alpha   90.00
_cell.angle_beta   90.00
_cell.angle_gamma   90.00
#
_symmetry.space_group_name_H-M   'P 1'
#
loop_
_entity.id
_entity.type
_entity.pdbx_description
1 polymer ?
#
loop_
_entity_poly.entity_id
_entity_poly.type
_entity_poly.pdbx_seq_one_letter_code
_entity_poly.pdbx_strand_id
1 'polypeptide(L)'
;MAEAIGCAKSTISRELKRGTVTQMKTGRATFEAYFPETGQLKYEENRQACGANLKLDDAIEFIQYTETKILDDHWSPDAVCGSATLHEQFEGKRVCTKTLYNYIELGYIGGQKHRPPDESAAEYKKAADPSEQARAWPQ
;
A
#
# COMPACT_ATOMS: atom_id res chain seq x y z
N MET A 1 -1.48 28.16 22.35
CA MET A 1 -0.79 27.43 21.25
C MET A 1 -1.70 26.39 20.60
N ALA A 2 -2.19 25.38 21.32
CA ALA A 2 -3.10 24.36 20.76
C ALA A 2 -4.40 24.93 20.17
N GLU A 3 -5.07 25.79 20.93
CA GLU A 3 -6.31 26.46 20.53
C GLU A 3 -6.11 27.42 19.35
N ALA A 4 -4.91 28.04 19.25
CA ALA A 4 -4.57 28.94 18.17
C ALA A 4 -4.31 28.22 16.83
N ILE A 5 -3.93 26.94 16.88
CA ILE A 5 -3.64 26.10 15.70
C ILE A 5 -4.85 25.20 15.37
N GLY A 6 -5.91 25.22 16.19
CA GLY A 6 -7.08 24.35 16.01
C GLY A 6 -6.79 22.86 16.24
N CYS A 7 -5.72 22.52 16.97
CA CYS A 7 -5.29 21.15 17.21
C CYS A 7 -5.49 20.74 18.67
N ALA A 8 -5.71 19.44 18.91
CA ALA A 8 -5.77 18.90 20.27
C ALA A 8 -4.41 19.06 20.99
N LYS A 9 -4.45 19.35 22.29
CA LYS A 9 -3.25 19.49 23.15
C LYS A 9 -2.36 18.23 23.10
N SER A 10 -2.98 17.05 23.02
CA SER A 10 -2.30 15.76 22.92
C SER A 10 -1.51 15.61 21.62
N THR A 11 -2.01 16.11 20.50
CA THR A 11 -1.33 16.08 19.20
C THR A 11 -0.02 16.86 19.26
N ILE A 12 -0.05 18.09 19.80
CA ILE A 12 1.13 18.94 19.94
C ILE A 12 2.15 18.32 20.90
N SER A 13 1.69 17.74 22.01
CA SER A 13 2.61 17.08 22.96
C SER A 13 3.31 15.86 22.33
N ARG A 14 2.59 15.03 21.55
CA ARG A 14 3.17 13.89 20.83
C ARG A 14 4.13 14.34 19.74
N GLU A 15 3.82 15.43 19.06
CA GLU A 15 4.69 16.04 18.05
C GLU A 15 6.00 16.52 18.65
N LEU A 16 5.93 17.35 19.69
CA LEU A 16 7.10 17.86 20.40
C LEU A 16 7.95 16.70 20.93
N LYS A 17 7.33 15.70 21.56
CA LYS A 17 8.05 14.52 22.06
C LYS A 17 8.77 13.75 20.94
N ARG A 18 8.21 13.71 19.74
CA ARG A 18 8.80 13.02 18.59
C ARG A 18 9.94 13.83 17.96
N GLY A 19 9.74 15.14 17.79
CA GLY A 19 10.70 16.06 17.15
C GLY A 19 11.81 16.62 18.05
N THR A 20 11.70 16.50 19.38
CA THR A 20 12.79 16.91 20.29
C THR A 20 13.95 15.91 20.23
N VAL A 21 15.16 16.42 20.04
CA VAL A 21 16.41 15.65 20.03
C VAL A 21 17.51 16.32 20.85
N THR A 22 18.37 15.49 21.45
CA THR A 22 19.57 15.94 22.15
C THR A 22 20.68 16.26 21.14
N GLN A 23 21.14 17.51 21.13
CA GLN A 23 22.23 18.00 20.32
C GLN A 23 23.44 18.33 21.19
N MET A 24 24.65 18.26 20.62
CA MET A 24 25.89 18.62 21.30
C MET A 24 26.39 19.97 20.78
N LYS A 25 26.68 20.89 21.71
CA LYS A 25 27.28 22.19 21.42
C LYS A 25 28.81 22.11 21.49
N THR A 26 29.49 23.04 20.83
CA THR A 26 30.93 23.26 20.97
C THR A 26 31.28 23.43 22.45
N GLY A 27 32.14 22.56 22.97
CA GLY A 27 32.43 22.45 24.42
C GLY A 27 31.85 21.22 25.12
N ARG A 28 31.28 20.26 24.37
CA ARG A 28 30.70 18.98 24.88
C ARG A 28 29.47 19.14 25.79
N ALA A 29 28.86 20.33 25.82
CA ALA A 29 27.58 20.51 26.51
C ALA A 29 26.45 19.98 25.63
N THR A 30 25.53 19.21 26.21
CA THR A 30 24.32 18.72 25.52
C THR A 30 23.12 19.63 25.80
N PHE A 31 22.24 19.78 24.81
CA PHE A 31 20.98 20.51 24.96
C PHE A 31 19.88 19.85 24.13
N GLU A 32 18.63 20.04 24.52
CA GLU A 32 17.48 19.56 23.77
C GLU A 32 16.94 20.67 22.87
N ALA A 33 16.72 20.34 21.59
CA ALA A 33 16.11 21.24 20.63
C ALA A 33 15.06 20.51 19.80
N TYR A 34 14.02 21.24 19.43
CA TYR A 34 12.93 20.74 18.59
C TYR A 34 13.27 20.89 17.11
N PHE A 35 13.15 19.82 16.36
CA PHE A 35 13.30 19.79 14.91
C PHE A 35 12.09 19.11 14.27
N PRO A 36 11.29 19.83 13.46
CA PRO A 36 10.10 19.26 12.84
C PRO A 36 10.44 18.15 11.84
N GLU A 37 11.54 18.29 11.10
CA GLU A 37 12.04 17.28 10.15
C GLU A 37 12.30 15.94 10.83
N THR A 38 12.91 15.95 12.02
CA THR A 38 13.15 14.73 12.79
C THR A 38 11.84 14.11 13.29
N GLY A 39 10.86 14.94 13.66
CA GLY A 39 9.52 14.49 14.00
C GLY A 39 8.84 13.78 12.84
N GLN A 40 8.97 14.34 11.64
CA GLN A 40 8.43 13.77 10.41
C GLN A 40 9.11 12.45 10.03
N LEU A 41 10.44 12.41 10.02
CA LEU A 41 11.21 11.20 9.71
C LEU A 41 10.83 10.03 10.62
N LYS A 42 10.75 10.26 11.94
CA LYS A 42 10.31 9.24 12.91
C LYS A 42 8.85 8.82 12.69
N TYR A 43 7.98 9.72 12.23
CA TYR A 43 6.61 9.35 11.91
C TYR A 43 6.58 8.43 10.69
N GLU A 44 7.30 8.77 9.63
CA GLU A 44 7.38 8.00 8.39
C GLU A 44 7.98 6.62 8.61
N GLU A 45 9.08 6.52 9.37
CA GLU A 45 9.69 5.25 9.75
C GLU A 45 8.71 4.35 10.52
N ASN A 46 8.07 4.91 11.56
CA ASN A 46 7.04 4.17 12.29
C ASN A 46 5.86 3.79 11.38
N ARG A 47 5.48 4.67 10.45
CA ARG A 47 4.38 4.43 9.51
C ARG A 47 4.71 3.33 8.51
N GLN A 48 5.96 3.20 8.07
CA GLN A 48 6.43 2.10 7.24
C GLN A 48 6.41 0.77 8.00
N ALA A 49 6.74 0.79 9.30
CA ALA A 49 6.61 -0.39 10.17
C ALA A 49 5.14 -0.71 10.54
N CYS A 50 4.23 0.24 10.35
CA CYS A 50 2.80 0.05 10.56
C CYS A 50 2.16 -0.60 9.34
N GLY A 51 1.80 -1.87 9.45
CA GLY A 51 1.04 -2.57 8.41
C GLY A 51 0.80 -4.01 8.80
N ALA A 52 -0.25 -4.62 8.25
CA ALA A 52 -0.34 -6.07 8.30
C ALA A 52 0.68 -6.65 7.33
N ASN A 53 1.44 -7.65 7.78
CA ASN A 53 2.31 -8.41 6.88
C ASN A 53 1.47 -9.04 5.76
N LEU A 54 2.03 -9.08 4.55
CA LEU A 54 1.40 -9.74 3.43
C LEU A 54 1.33 -11.25 3.71
N LYS A 55 0.18 -11.87 3.47
CA LYS A 55 -0.03 -13.32 3.63
C LYS A 55 0.58 -14.16 2.51
N LEU A 56 1.68 -13.69 1.90
CA LEU A 56 2.28 -14.37 0.74
C LEU A 56 2.85 -15.73 1.14
N ASP A 57 3.59 -15.80 2.24
CA ASP A 57 4.23 -17.03 2.71
C ASP A 57 3.19 -18.08 3.14
N ASP A 58 2.16 -17.65 3.88
CA ASP A 58 1.10 -18.53 4.36
C ASP A 58 0.23 -19.10 3.21
N ALA A 59 0.06 -18.32 2.14
CA ALA A 59 -0.81 -18.61 1.00
C ALA A 59 -0.04 -19.02 -0.27
N ILE A 60 1.23 -19.42 -0.16
CA ILE A 60 2.11 -19.63 -1.31
C ILE A 60 1.55 -20.63 -2.34
N GLU A 61 0.96 -21.74 -1.87
CA GLU A 61 0.35 -22.77 -2.72
C GLU A 61 -0.85 -22.22 -3.50
N PHE A 62 -1.66 -21.37 -2.85
CA PHE A 62 -2.82 -20.73 -3.47
C PHE A 62 -2.38 -19.68 -4.50
N ILE A 63 -1.30 -18.94 -4.21
CA ILE A 63 -0.76 -17.92 -5.11
C ILE A 63 -0.20 -18.56 -6.38
N GLN A 64 0.57 -19.64 -6.26
CA GLN A 64 1.09 -20.40 -7.41
C GLN A 64 -0.04 -20.94 -8.28
N TYR A 65 -1.06 -21.55 -7.65
CA TYR A 65 -2.26 -21.99 -8.36
C TYR A 65 -2.95 -20.83 -9.10
N THR A 66 -3.09 -19.69 -8.42
CA THR A 66 -3.70 -18.49 -9.01
C THR A 66 -2.89 -17.96 -10.19
N GLU A 67 -1.57 -17.92 -10.08
CA GLU A 67 -0.68 -17.46 -11.15
C GLU A 67 -0.80 -18.34 -12.39
N THR A 68 -0.76 -19.67 -12.24
CA THR A 68 -0.98 -20.61 -13.35
C THR A 68 -2.36 -20.41 -13.99
N LYS A 69 -3.43 -20.27 -13.18
CA LYS A 69 -4.79 -20.08 -13.70
C LYS A 69 -5.01 -18.75 -14.41
N ILE A 70 -4.37 -17.68 -13.95
CA ILE A 70 -4.49 -16.36 -14.57
C ILE A 70 -3.64 -16.29 -15.85
N LEU A 71 -2.42 -16.86 -15.86
CA LEU A 71 -1.50 -16.76 -16.99
C LEU A 71 -1.82 -17.75 -18.11
N ASP A 72 -2.08 -19.02 -17.78
CA ASP A 72 -2.28 -20.06 -18.79
C ASP A 72 -3.74 -20.13 -19.21
N ASP A 73 -4.66 -20.24 -18.23
CA ASP A 73 -6.09 -20.42 -18.47
C ASP A 73 -6.85 -19.10 -18.64
N HIS A 74 -6.20 -17.94 -18.45
CA HIS A 74 -6.78 -16.60 -18.57
C HIS A 74 -8.00 -16.36 -17.65
N TRP A 75 -8.01 -16.99 -16.48
CA TRP A 75 -9.09 -16.81 -15.51
C TRP A 75 -9.03 -15.44 -14.83
N SER A 76 -10.19 -14.89 -14.46
CA SER A 76 -10.25 -13.72 -13.60
C SER A 76 -9.93 -14.10 -12.13
N PRO A 77 -9.40 -13.19 -11.31
CA PRO A 77 -9.15 -13.47 -9.88
C PRO A 77 -10.40 -13.94 -9.13
N ASP A 78 -11.57 -13.42 -9.50
CA ASP A 78 -12.87 -13.85 -8.97
C ASP A 78 -13.19 -15.31 -9.31
N ALA A 79 -12.91 -15.74 -10.55
CA ALA A 79 -13.12 -17.12 -10.98
C ALA A 79 -12.20 -18.09 -10.21
N VAL A 80 -10.94 -17.70 -9.97
CA VAL A 80 -9.98 -18.51 -9.18
C VAL A 80 -10.46 -18.66 -7.74
N CYS A 81 -10.85 -17.57 -7.08
CA CYS A 81 -11.40 -17.62 -5.72
C CYS A 81 -12.68 -18.45 -5.62
N GLY A 82 -13.57 -18.33 -6.62
CA GLY A 82 -14.81 -19.11 -6.70
C GLY A 82 -14.54 -20.60 -6.85
N SER A 83 -13.66 -20.98 -7.78
CA SER A 83 -13.22 -22.36 -8.01
C SER A 83 -12.58 -22.97 -6.75
N ALA A 84 -11.63 -22.27 -6.13
CA ALA A 84 -10.98 -22.75 -4.91
C ALA A 84 -11.96 -22.95 -3.74
N THR A 85 -12.99 -22.10 -3.65
CA THR A 85 -14.05 -22.25 -2.63
C THR A 85 -14.95 -23.44 -2.93
N LEU A 86 -15.34 -23.63 -4.20
CA LEU A 86 -16.21 -24.74 -4.63
C LEU A 86 -15.56 -26.10 -4.43
N HIS A 87 -14.25 -26.19 -4.65
CA HIS A 87 -13.49 -27.43 -4.51
C HIS A 87 -12.90 -27.63 -3.10
N GLU A 88 -13.22 -26.75 -2.13
CA GLU A 88 -12.69 -26.80 -0.75
C GLU A 88 -11.15 -26.90 -0.71
N GLN A 89 -10.48 -26.20 -1.63
CA GLN A 89 -9.03 -26.21 -1.75
C GLN A 89 -8.40 -25.12 -0.88
N PHE A 90 -7.20 -25.38 -0.36
CA PHE A 90 -6.39 -24.42 0.41
C PHE A 90 -7.07 -23.92 1.71
N GLU A 91 -7.67 -24.84 2.48
CA GLU A 91 -8.33 -24.53 3.75
C GLU A 91 -7.45 -23.68 4.67
N GLY A 92 -7.99 -22.53 5.10
CA GLY A 92 -7.30 -21.58 5.98
C GLY A 92 -6.13 -20.81 5.34
N LYS A 93 -5.65 -21.21 4.16
CA LYS A 93 -4.50 -20.64 3.46
C LYS A 93 -4.86 -19.85 2.19
N ARG A 94 -6.14 -19.77 1.83
CA ARG A 94 -6.62 -18.94 0.72
C ARG A 94 -6.68 -17.45 1.09
N VAL A 95 -6.45 -16.59 0.10
CA VAL A 95 -6.73 -15.15 0.22
C VAL A 95 -8.04 -14.79 -0.46
N CYS A 96 -8.65 -13.66 -0.07
CA CYS A 96 -9.86 -13.17 -0.72
C CYS A 96 -9.52 -12.48 -2.06
N THR A 97 -10.52 -12.33 -2.93
CA THR A 97 -10.35 -11.72 -4.25
C THR A 97 -9.70 -10.33 -4.19
N LYS A 98 -10.09 -9.50 -3.22
CA LYS A 98 -9.51 -8.16 -3.08
C LYS A 98 -8.01 -8.21 -2.78
N THR A 99 -7.56 -9.20 -2.02
CA THR A 99 -6.14 -9.42 -1.77
C THR A 99 -5.42 -9.88 -3.04
N LEU A 100 -6.04 -10.73 -3.87
CA LEU A 100 -5.48 -11.10 -5.17
C LEU A 100 -5.30 -9.89 -6.09
N TYR A 101 -6.31 -9.03 -6.22
CA TYR A 101 -6.18 -7.79 -7.00
C TYR A 101 -5.06 -6.90 -6.45
N ASN A 102 -4.97 -6.74 -5.13
CA ASN A 102 -3.87 -5.99 -4.51
C ASN A 102 -2.50 -6.62 -4.82
N TYR A 103 -2.41 -7.95 -4.86
CA TYR A 103 -1.18 -8.65 -5.22
C TYR A 103 -0.82 -8.46 -6.70
N ILE A 104 -1.80 -8.41 -7.60
CA ILE A 104 -1.56 -8.08 -9.02
C ILE A 104 -1.12 -6.62 -9.17
N GLU A 105 -1.78 -5.67 -8.51
CA GLU A 105 -1.40 -4.25 -8.52
C GLU A 105 0.01 -4.01 -7.98
N LEU A 106 0.41 -4.77 -6.95
CA LEU A 106 1.76 -4.75 -6.37
C LEU A 106 2.78 -5.55 -7.20
N GLY A 107 2.35 -6.30 -8.22
CA GLY A 107 3.22 -7.09 -9.10
C GLY A 107 3.70 -8.42 -8.51
N TYR A 108 3.04 -8.93 -7.47
CA TYR A 108 3.32 -10.25 -6.89
C TYR A 108 2.70 -11.41 -7.67
N ILE A 109 1.69 -11.15 -8.51
CA ILE A 109 1.01 -12.16 -9.34
C ILE A 109 0.95 -11.65 -10.77
N GLY A 110 1.53 -12.41 -11.69
CA GLY A 110 1.62 -12.04 -13.10
C GLY A 110 2.68 -10.96 -13.31
N GLY A 111 3.65 -11.24 -14.17
CA GLY A 111 4.86 -10.42 -14.41
C GLY A 111 4.65 -9.03 -15.04
N GLN A 112 3.61 -8.29 -14.65
CA GLN A 112 3.48 -6.86 -14.91
C GLN A 112 4.53 -6.14 -14.06
N LYS A 113 5.62 -5.72 -14.70
CA LYS A 113 6.64 -4.89 -14.06
C LYS A 113 5.96 -3.65 -13.48
N HIS A 114 6.25 -3.38 -12.21
CA HIS A 114 5.83 -2.22 -11.43
C HIS A 114 5.54 -0.97 -12.29
N ARG A 115 4.28 -0.49 -12.27
CA ARG A 115 3.95 0.86 -12.74
C ARG A 115 4.41 1.85 -11.66
N PRO A 116 5.24 2.85 -12.00
CA PRO A 116 5.79 3.77 -11.02
C PRO A 116 4.69 4.64 -10.37
N PRO A 117 4.94 5.16 -9.14
CA PRO A 117 3.89 5.72 -8.28
C PRO A 117 3.36 7.10 -8.69
N ASP A 118 3.85 7.72 -9.77
CA ASP A 118 3.62 9.13 -10.06
C ASP A 118 2.47 9.43 -11.05
N GLU A 119 1.88 8.43 -11.70
CA GLU A 119 0.74 8.66 -12.60
C GLU A 119 -0.59 8.69 -11.83
N SER A 120 -1.05 9.90 -11.55
CA SER A 120 -2.29 10.15 -10.79
C SER A 120 -3.51 9.41 -11.36
N ALA A 121 -4.35 8.86 -10.47
CA ALA A 121 -5.59 8.14 -10.77
C ALA A 121 -6.64 8.91 -11.63
N ALA A 122 -6.36 10.17 -11.98
CA ALA A 122 -7.18 11.01 -12.85
C ALA A 122 -7.17 10.53 -14.31
N GLU A 123 -6.08 9.93 -14.78
CA GLU A 123 -5.93 9.54 -16.19
C GLU A 123 -6.76 8.29 -16.55
N TYR A 124 -6.90 7.35 -15.60
CA TYR A 124 -7.78 6.18 -15.77
C TYR A 124 -9.25 6.54 -15.92
N LYS A 125 -9.73 7.60 -15.26
CA LYS A 125 -11.11 8.06 -15.41
C LYS A 125 -11.37 8.69 -16.77
N LYS A 126 -10.33 9.22 -17.42
CA LYS A 126 -10.39 9.76 -18.77
C LYS A 126 -10.44 8.64 -19.82
N ALA A 127 -9.61 7.60 -19.65
CA ALA A 127 -9.62 6.43 -20.53
C ALA A 127 -10.87 5.53 -20.36
N ALA A 128 -11.53 5.57 -19.20
CA ALA A 128 -12.74 4.79 -18.91
C ALA A 128 -14.05 5.54 -19.20
N ASP A 129 -14.00 6.78 -19.72
CA ASP A 129 -15.19 7.48 -20.21
C ASP A 129 -15.67 6.82 -21.53
N PRO A 130 -16.86 6.18 -21.56
CA PRO A 130 -17.36 5.49 -22.74
C PRO A 130 -17.50 6.41 -23.97
N SER A 131 -17.53 7.74 -23.77
CA SER A 131 -17.68 8.71 -24.86
C SER A 131 -16.41 8.92 -25.70
N GLU A 132 -15.20 8.65 -25.15
CA GLU A 132 -13.94 8.75 -25.91
C GLU A 132 -13.59 7.46 -26.66
N GLN A 133 -13.98 6.28 -26.14
CA GLN A 133 -13.66 4.99 -26.78
C GLN A 133 -14.43 4.75 -28.10
N ALA A 134 -15.58 5.40 -28.31
CA ALA A 134 -16.38 5.29 -29.53
C ALA A 134 -15.77 6.02 -30.75
N ARG A 135 -14.71 6.82 -30.58
CA ARG A 135 -14.11 7.62 -31.65
C ARG A 135 -12.95 6.96 -32.39
N ALA A 136 -12.51 5.78 -31.95
CA ALA A 136 -11.22 5.19 -32.32
C ALA A 136 -11.26 3.96 -33.26
N TRP A 137 -12.42 3.58 -33.81
CA TRP A 137 -12.48 2.49 -34.80
C TRP A 137 -12.54 3.06 -36.22
N PRO A 138 -11.57 2.77 -37.12
CA PRO A 138 -11.71 3.10 -38.52
C PRO A 138 -12.80 2.22 -39.16
N GLN A 139 -13.60 2.82 -40.03
CA GLN A 139 -14.63 2.13 -40.83
C GLN A 139 -14.00 1.16 -41.83
#